data_AF-A0A6N0HU67-F1
#
_entry.id   AF-A0A6N0HU67-F1
#
_cell.length_a   1.000
_cell.length_b   1.000
_cell.length_c   1.000
_cell.angle_alpha   90.00
_cell.angle_beta   90.00
_cell.angle_gamma   90.00
#
_symmetry.space_group_name_H-M   'P 1'
#
loop_
_entity.id
_entity.type
_entity.pdbx_description
1 polymer ?
#
loop_
_entity_poly.entity_id
_entity_poly.type
_entity_poly.pdbx_seq_one_letter_code
_entity_poly.pdbx_strand_id
1 'polypeptide(L)'
;MRYILCLLLLIALPLQAAPPAAAVATAHPAATEAGHEILAAGGNAFDAAVAVSAVLAVVEPYSSGIGGGGFWMLHRAEDGYEVMVDGRERAPLEAHRDLYLDKSGAVVEGLSVDGPLAAGIPALTAMESEVRAVSPR
;
A
#
# COMPACT_ATOMS: atom_id res chain seq x y z
N MET A 1 11.38 46.07 -33.91
CA MET A 1 11.66 44.67 -34.29
C MET A 1 12.18 43.81 -33.15
N ARG A 2 13.15 44.26 -32.33
CA ARG A 2 13.72 43.45 -31.23
C ARG A 2 12.71 43.06 -30.13
N TYR A 3 11.77 43.95 -29.79
CA TYR A 3 10.73 43.68 -28.80
C TYR A 3 9.64 42.70 -29.28
N ILE A 4 9.34 42.70 -30.59
CA ILE A 4 8.37 41.77 -31.19
C ILE A 4 8.93 40.34 -31.19
N LEU A 5 10.23 40.19 -31.44
CA LEU A 5 10.92 38.89 -31.40
C LEU A 5 10.99 38.32 -29.97
N CYS A 6 11.19 39.17 -28.94
CA CYS A 6 11.12 38.75 -27.54
C CYS A 6 9.70 38.37 -27.09
N LEU A 7 8.66 39.08 -27.56
CA LEU A 7 7.27 38.75 -27.24
C LEU A 7 6.85 37.41 -27.87
N LEU A 8 7.30 37.13 -29.10
CA LEU A 8 7.05 35.86 -29.78
C LEU A 8 7.79 34.69 -29.12
N LEU A 9 8.99 34.91 -28.56
CA LEU A 9 9.72 33.88 -27.81
C LEU A 9 9.04 33.50 -26.48
N LEU A 10 8.35 34.45 -25.82
CA LEU A 10 7.60 34.21 -24.58
C LEU A 10 6.31 33.41 -24.81
N ILE A 11 5.70 33.51 -25.99
CA ILE A 11 4.49 32.76 -26.37
C ILE A 11 4.83 31.33 -26.83
N ALA A 12 6.08 31.10 -27.27
CA ALA A 12 6.54 29.82 -27.83
C ALA A 12 7.21 28.89 -26.79
N LEU A 13 7.28 29.27 -25.51
CA LEU A 13 7.61 28.31 -24.47
C LEU A 13 6.48 27.28 -24.43
N PRO A 14 6.73 25.99 -24.72
CA PRO A 14 5.73 24.99 -24.43
C PRO A 14 5.46 25.12 -22.93
N LEU A 15 4.21 25.38 -22.59
CA LEU A 15 3.73 25.11 -21.24
C LEU A 15 4.00 23.61 -21.06
N GLN A 16 5.12 23.25 -20.45
CA GLN A 16 5.39 21.89 -20.07
C GLN A 16 4.23 21.57 -19.13
N ALA A 17 3.22 20.87 -19.65
CA ALA A 17 2.13 20.39 -18.82
C ALA A 17 2.81 19.66 -17.68
N ALA A 18 2.50 20.07 -16.45
CA ALA A 18 2.96 19.32 -15.28
C ALA A 18 2.68 17.84 -15.56
N PRO A 19 3.63 16.93 -15.31
CA PRO A 19 3.37 15.50 -15.47
C PRO A 19 2.03 15.17 -14.78
N PRO A 20 1.24 14.22 -15.32
CA PRO A 20 -0.10 13.95 -14.81
C PRO A 20 -0.06 13.87 -13.29
N ALA A 21 -0.90 14.68 -12.64
CA ALA A 21 -0.72 15.13 -11.26
C ALA A 21 -0.75 14.01 -10.19
N ALA A 22 -0.95 12.76 -10.58
CA ALA A 22 -0.84 11.57 -9.74
C ALA A 22 -0.42 10.34 -10.57
N ALA A 23 0.34 9.45 -9.94
CA ALA A 23 0.78 8.18 -10.53
C ALA A 23 0.44 7.02 -9.59
N VAL A 24 0.04 5.88 -10.17
CA VAL A 24 -0.27 4.64 -9.44
C VAL A 24 0.48 3.50 -10.11
N ALA A 25 1.17 2.68 -9.33
CA ALA A 25 1.89 1.50 -9.80
C ALA A 25 1.60 0.32 -8.88
N THR A 26 1.08 -0.78 -9.44
CA THR A 26 0.69 -1.98 -8.68
C THR A 26 1.01 -3.23 -9.50
N ALA A 27 0.96 -4.41 -8.86
CA ALA A 27 1.22 -5.70 -9.51
C ALA A 27 0.11 -6.15 -10.47
N HIS A 28 -1.10 -5.58 -10.37
CA HIS A 28 -2.25 -5.99 -11.18
C HIS A 28 -2.98 -4.79 -11.80
N PRO A 29 -3.29 -4.80 -13.11
CA PRO A 29 -3.85 -3.63 -13.81
C PRO A 29 -5.17 -3.15 -13.19
N ALA A 30 -6.06 -4.05 -12.75
CA ALA A 30 -7.31 -3.66 -12.08
C ALA A 30 -7.10 -2.90 -10.76
N ALA A 31 -6.03 -3.19 -10.01
CA ALA A 31 -5.71 -2.44 -8.80
C ALA A 31 -5.16 -1.05 -9.14
N THR A 32 -4.33 -0.95 -10.20
CA THR A 32 -3.89 0.34 -10.73
C THR A 32 -5.08 1.20 -11.19
N GLU A 33 -6.04 0.60 -11.90
CA GLU A 33 -7.28 1.26 -12.33
C GLU A 33 -8.10 1.75 -11.15
N ALA A 34 -8.31 0.92 -10.12
CA ALA A 34 -9.01 1.33 -8.90
C ALA A 34 -8.34 2.51 -8.18
N GLY A 35 -7.01 2.53 -8.11
CA GLY A 35 -6.28 3.67 -7.57
C GLY A 35 -6.52 4.95 -8.38
N HIS A 36 -6.51 4.85 -9.71
CA HIS A 36 -6.84 5.98 -10.59
C HIS A 36 -8.29 6.44 -10.45
N GLU A 37 -9.25 5.53 -10.29
CA GLU A 37 -10.66 5.87 -10.07
C GLU A 37 -10.85 6.69 -8.79
N ILE A 38 -10.20 6.30 -7.69
CA ILE A 38 -10.27 7.05 -6.42
C ILE A 38 -9.65 8.44 -6.55
N LEU A 39 -8.49 8.54 -7.20
CA LEU A 39 -7.86 9.83 -7.46
C LEU A 39 -8.74 10.72 -8.35
N ALA A 40 -9.37 10.16 -9.38
CA ALA A 40 -10.29 10.87 -10.26
C ALA A 40 -11.57 11.31 -9.53
N ALA A 41 -12.01 10.55 -8.53
CA ALA A 41 -13.13 10.90 -7.65
C ALA A 41 -12.77 11.97 -6.60
N GLY A 42 -11.52 12.48 -6.61
CA GLY A 42 -11.04 13.51 -5.69
C GLY A 42 -10.44 12.99 -4.39
N GLY A 43 -10.22 11.68 -4.27
CA GLY A 43 -9.48 11.09 -3.17
C GLY A 43 -7.99 11.41 -3.23
N ASN A 44 -7.30 11.24 -2.11
CA ASN A 44 -5.86 11.46 -2.02
C ASN A 44 -5.07 10.14 -2.21
N ALA A 45 -3.74 10.20 -2.09
CA ALA A 45 -2.88 9.02 -2.24
C ALA A 45 -3.13 7.92 -1.19
N PHE A 46 -3.57 8.28 0.02
CA PHE A 46 -3.89 7.36 1.10
C PHE A 46 -5.20 6.62 0.78
N ASP A 47 -6.21 7.33 0.30
CA ASP A 47 -7.48 6.72 -0.11
C ASP A 47 -7.27 5.76 -1.30
N ALA A 48 -6.49 6.19 -2.29
CA ALA A 48 -6.14 5.37 -3.45
C ALA A 48 -5.37 4.11 -3.04
N ALA A 49 -4.45 4.22 -2.09
CA ALA A 49 -3.69 3.09 -1.54
C ALA A 49 -4.59 2.06 -0.84
N VAL A 50 -5.58 2.50 -0.04
CA VAL A 50 -6.54 1.60 0.60
C VAL A 50 -7.39 0.87 -0.44
N ALA A 51 -7.86 1.56 -1.50
CA ALA A 51 -8.60 0.92 -2.58
C ALA A 51 -7.76 -0.08 -3.38
N VAL A 52 -6.50 0.27 -3.68
CA VAL A 52 -5.53 -0.64 -4.29
C VAL A 52 -5.37 -1.90 -3.46
N SER A 53 -5.15 -1.77 -2.15
CA SER A 53 -5.02 -2.90 -1.20
C SER A 53 -6.25 -3.81 -1.24
N ALA A 54 -7.45 -3.22 -1.16
CA ALA A 54 -8.70 -3.97 -1.21
C ALA A 54 -8.89 -4.73 -2.53
N VAL A 55 -8.50 -4.14 -3.66
CA VAL A 55 -8.58 -4.81 -4.97
C VAL A 55 -7.52 -5.91 -5.10
N LEU A 56 -6.29 -5.68 -4.65
CA LEU A 56 -5.22 -6.68 -4.65
C LEU A 56 -5.61 -7.92 -3.83
N ALA A 57 -6.35 -7.76 -2.72
CA ALA A 57 -6.87 -8.88 -1.94
C ALA A 57 -7.79 -9.81 -2.75
N VAL A 58 -8.34 -9.35 -3.88
CA VAL A 58 -9.21 -10.13 -4.79
C VAL A 58 -8.44 -10.62 -6.02
N VAL A 59 -7.68 -9.74 -6.66
CA VAL A 59 -7.06 -10.03 -7.97
C VAL A 59 -5.64 -10.60 -7.85
N GLU A 60 -5.00 -10.45 -6.68
CA GLU A 60 -3.69 -11.01 -6.35
C GLU A 60 -3.69 -11.72 -4.96
N PRO A 61 -4.62 -12.66 -4.72
CA PRO A 61 -4.92 -13.17 -3.37
C PRO A 61 -3.81 -14.02 -2.74
N TYR A 62 -2.77 -14.36 -3.51
CA TYR A 62 -1.64 -15.17 -3.07
C TYR A 62 -0.51 -14.36 -2.42
N SER A 63 -0.44 -13.05 -2.68
CA SER A 63 0.65 -12.19 -2.20
C SER A 63 0.22 -11.28 -1.04
N SER A 64 -1.02 -10.78 -1.07
CA SER A 64 -1.53 -9.81 -0.10
C SER A 64 -3.02 -9.99 0.14
N GLY A 65 -3.50 -9.50 1.27
CA GLY A 65 -4.93 -9.46 1.57
C GLY A 65 -5.26 -9.43 3.06
N ILE A 66 -6.56 -9.36 3.35
CA ILE A 66 -7.11 -9.16 4.71
C ILE A 66 -6.72 -10.26 5.72
N GLY A 67 -6.25 -11.41 5.23
CA GLY A 67 -5.76 -12.53 6.04
C GLY A 67 -4.30 -12.42 6.48
N GLY A 68 -3.59 -11.36 6.08
CA GLY A 68 -2.17 -11.16 6.42
C GLY A 68 -1.89 -9.83 7.11
N GLY A 69 -0.73 -9.27 6.80
CA GLY A 69 -0.24 -8.00 7.32
C GLY A 69 0.66 -7.28 6.33
N GLY A 70 1.25 -6.17 6.76
CA GLY A 70 2.13 -5.38 5.91
C GLY A 70 2.67 -4.13 6.60
N PHE A 71 3.22 -3.25 5.77
CA PHE A 71 3.73 -1.96 6.21
C PHE A 71 3.29 -0.87 5.24
N TRP A 72 2.73 0.22 5.76
CA TRP A 72 2.50 1.43 4.98
C TRP A 72 3.57 2.45 5.30
N MET A 73 4.27 2.96 4.29
CA MET A 73 5.16 4.09 4.44
C MET A 73 4.48 5.30 3.81
N LEU A 74 4.20 6.31 4.63
CA LEU A 74 3.31 7.40 4.29
C LEU A 74 4.03 8.74 4.46
N HIS A 75 3.82 9.62 3.50
CA HIS A 75 4.29 11.00 3.53
C HIS A 75 3.11 11.94 3.29
N ARG A 76 2.91 12.88 4.21
CA ARG A 76 1.87 13.90 4.12
C ARG A 76 2.51 15.25 3.79
N ALA A 77 2.30 15.69 2.56
CA ALA A 77 2.99 16.86 2.02
C ALA A 77 2.59 18.18 2.70
N GLU A 78 1.39 18.27 3.29
CA GLU A 78 0.86 19.52 3.86
C GLU A 78 1.65 20.00 5.09
N ASP A 79 2.18 19.07 5.87
CA ASP A 79 2.91 19.33 7.11
C ASP A 79 4.27 18.61 7.17
N GLY A 80 4.64 17.89 6.11
CA GLY A 80 5.88 17.12 6.04
C GLY A 80 5.89 15.91 6.98
N TYR A 81 4.72 15.45 7.44
CA TYR A 81 4.64 14.31 8.35
C TYR A 81 4.97 13.00 7.63
N GLU A 82 5.88 12.24 8.22
CA GLU A 82 6.31 10.92 7.73
C GLU A 82 6.01 9.87 8.79
N VAL A 83 5.36 8.78 8.38
CA VAL A 83 5.01 7.69 9.29
C VAL A 83 5.10 6.35 8.58
N MET A 84 5.59 5.35 9.31
CA MET A 84 5.46 3.95 8.94
C MET A 84 4.40 3.31 9.84
N VAL A 85 3.31 2.83 9.25
CA VAL A 85 2.30 2.06 9.97
C VAL A 85 2.68 0.59 9.85
N ASP A 86 2.97 -0.04 10.98
CA ASP A 86 3.31 -1.46 11.08
C ASP A 86 2.07 -2.28 11.42
N GLY A 87 1.59 -3.02 10.42
CA GLY A 87 0.52 -4.00 10.54
C GLY A 87 1.04 -5.42 10.34
N ARG A 88 2.23 -5.74 10.84
CA ARG A 88 2.77 -7.10 10.77
C ARG A 88 1.95 -8.04 11.65
N GLU A 89 1.77 -9.27 11.17
CA GLU A 89 1.08 -10.31 11.92
C GLU A 89 1.81 -10.63 13.23
N ARG A 90 1.04 -11.03 14.24
CA ARG A 90 1.57 -11.44 15.55
C ARG A 90 1.31 -12.92 15.79
N ALA A 91 2.25 -13.61 16.42
CA ALA A 91 2.01 -14.97 16.90
C ALA A 91 0.80 -15.01 17.86
N PRO A 92 -0.12 -15.98 17.72
CA PRO A 92 -1.21 -16.17 18.68
C PRO A 92 -0.70 -16.33 20.12
N LEU A 93 -1.52 -16.02 21.12
CA LEU A 93 -1.11 -16.02 22.54
C LEU A 93 -0.65 -17.41 23.05
N GLU A 94 -1.15 -18.49 22.45
CA GLU A 94 -0.78 -19.87 22.79
C GLU A 94 0.46 -20.36 22.03
N ALA A 95 1.00 -19.56 21.10
CA ALA A 95 2.22 -19.93 20.40
C ALA A 95 3.41 -20.01 21.37
N HIS A 96 4.24 -21.03 21.20
CA HIS A 96 5.42 -21.25 22.02
C HIS A 96 6.61 -21.69 21.16
N ARG A 97 7.82 -21.67 21.75
CA ARG A 97 9.08 -21.92 21.05
C ARG A 97 9.07 -23.21 20.22
N ASP A 98 8.51 -24.29 20.79
CA ASP A 98 8.59 -25.63 20.20
C ASP A 98 7.33 -26.00 19.38
N LEU A 99 6.50 -25.01 18.99
CA LEU A 99 5.21 -25.23 18.31
C LEU A 99 5.31 -26.06 17.03
N TYR A 100 6.45 -25.98 16.34
CA TYR A 100 6.70 -26.68 15.07
C TYR A 100 7.65 -27.88 15.19
N LEU A 101 7.89 -28.35 16.42
CA LEU A 101 8.79 -29.46 16.69
C LEU A 101 8.01 -30.70 17.15
N ASP A 102 8.51 -31.88 16.81
CA ASP A 102 8.00 -33.14 17.33
C ASP A 102 8.55 -33.44 18.74
N LYS A 103 8.16 -34.59 19.30
CA LYS A 103 8.57 -35.02 20.65
C LYS A 103 10.08 -35.28 20.78
N SER A 104 10.78 -35.49 19.67
CA SER A 104 12.23 -35.65 19.63
C SER A 104 12.97 -34.32 19.49
N GLY A 105 12.24 -33.22 19.28
CA GLY A 105 12.78 -31.88 19.00
C GLY A 105 13.13 -31.67 17.53
N ALA A 106 12.71 -32.55 16.63
CA ALA A 106 12.92 -32.40 15.19
C ALA A 106 11.82 -31.54 14.56
N VAL A 107 12.16 -30.79 13.51
CA VAL A 107 11.20 -29.97 12.75
C VAL A 107 10.17 -30.86 12.07
N VAL A 108 8.89 -30.54 12.25
CA VAL A 108 7.81 -31.15 11.47
C VAL A 108 7.67 -30.39 10.15
N GLU A 109 8.04 -31.05 9.04
CA GLU A 109 7.98 -30.45 7.70
C GLU A 109 6.56 -29.98 7.36
N GLY A 110 6.45 -28.77 6.79
CA GLY A 110 5.18 -28.15 6.39
C GLY A 110 4.37 -27.49 7.52
N LEU A 111 4.61 -27.84 8.80
CA LEU A 111 3.74 -27.38 9.90
C LEU A 111 3.75 -25.86 10.12
N SER A 112 4.83 -25.19 9.75
CA SER A 112 4.98 -23.73 9.80
C SER A 112 4.63 -23.02 8.49
N VAL A 113 4.08 -23.73 7.51
CA VAL A 113 3.77 -23.21 6.17
C VAL A 113 2.32 -23.50 5.81
N ASP A 114 1.88 -24.75 6.01
CA ASP A 114 0.58 -25.24 5.59
C ASP A 114 -0.37 -25.42 6.77
N GLY A 115 -1.59 -24.90 6.61
CA GLY A 115 -2.67 -25.05 7.58
C GLY A 115 -2.72 -23.95 8.65
N PRO A 116 -3.71 -24.03 9.56
CA PRO A 116 -4.04 -22.93 10.47
C PRO A 116 -2.96 -22.67 11.53
N LEU A 117 -2.10 -23.65 11.84
CA LEU A 117 -1.03 -23.46 12.82
C LEU A 117 0.05 -22.50 12.34
N ALA A 118 0.23 -22.35 11.03
CA ALA A 118 1.21 -21.44 10.44
C ALA A 118 0.73 -19.97 10.43
N ALA A 119 -0.55 -19.71 10.71
CA ALA A 119 -1.15 -18.38 10.60
C ALA A 119 -0.82 -17.49 11.81
N GLY A 120 -0.30 -16.30 11.54
CA GLY A 120 -0.29 -15.20 12.51
C GLY A 120 -1.68 -14.56 12.62
N ILE A 121 -1.89 -13.76 13.66
CA ILE A 121 -3.08 -12.92 13.80
C ILE A 121 -3.05 -11.84 12.71
N PRO A 122 -4.02 -11.81 11.77
CA PRO A 122 -4.05 -10.83 10.69
C PRO A 122 -4.18 -9.40 11.21
N ALA A 123 -3.54 -8.45 10.53
CA ALA A 123 -3.48 -7.07 10.97
C ALA A 123 -3.72 -6.04 9.85
N LEU A 124 -3.84 -6.46 8.58
CA LEU A 124 -4.03 -5.55 7.44
C LEU A 124 -5.21 -4.58 7.63
N THR A 125 -6.37 -5.07 8.06
CA THR A 125 -7.58 -4.24 8.22
C THR A 125 -7.45 -3.22 9.35
N ALA A 126 -6.81 -3.59 10.46
CA ALA A 126 -6.50 -2.66 11.53
C ALA A 126 -5.50 -1.60 11.05
N MET A 127 -4.47 -2.02 10.31
CA MET A 127 -3.48 -1.12 9.72
C MET A 127 -4.13 -0.11 8.76
N GLU A 128 -5.07 -0.53 7.90
CA GLU A 128 -5.81 0.36 6.99
C GLU A 128 -6.65 1.40 7.74
N SER A 129 -7.19 1.06 8.92
CA SER A 129 -7.89 2.05 9.75
C SER A 129 -6.96 3.14 10.30
N GLU A 130 -5.70 2.79 10.61
CA GLU A 130 -4.67 3.73 11.05
C GLU A 130 -4.19 4.63 9.90
N VAL A 131 -4.04 4.07 8.69
CA VAL A 131 -3.75 4.85 7.46
C VAL A 131 -4.80 5.95 7.28
N ARG A 132 -6.08 5.60 7.45
CA ARG A 132 -7.18 6.56 7.35
C ARG A 132 -7.15 7.61 8.46
N ALA A 133 -6.66 7.27 9.65
CA ALA A 133 -6.54 8.21 10.76
C ALA A 133 -5.45 9.28 10.52
N VAL A 134 -4.38 8.93 9.79
CA VAL A 134 -3.29 9.86 9.44
C VAL A 134 -3.48 10.55 8.09
N SER A 135 -4.44 10.11 7.28
CA SER A 135 -4.79 10.71 5.99
C SER A 135 -5.23 12.17 6.14
N PRO A 136 -4.74 13.09 5.29
CA PRO A 136 -5.26 14.46 5.24
C PRO A 136 -6.73 14.45 4.77
N ARG A 137 -7.54 15.39 5.28
CA ARG A 137 -8.96 15.51 4.92
C ARG A 137 -9.18 16.28 3.62
#